data_AF-A0A0W8D3Y7-F1
#
_entry.id   AF-A0A0W8D3Y7-F1
#
_cell.length_a   1.000
_cell.length_b   1.000
_cell.length_c   1.000
_cell.angle_alpha   90.00
_cell.angle_beta   90.00
_cell.angle_gamma   90.00
#
_symmetry.space_group_name_H-M   'P 1'
#
loop_
_entity.id
_entity.type
_entity.pdbx_description
1 polymer ?
#
loop_
_entity_poly.entity_id
_entity_poly.type
_entity_poly.pdbx_seq_one_letter_code
_entity_poly.pdbx_strand_id
1 'polypeptide(L)'
;MGRAERNRRLKKTKKGVNEALLIPEGLDPYQRTYICTHGWPQRKSRGSGKRPRQYIREMDCPFRFVVQWQLHKGEWKLGVKLGRFSHNHSVSSDTYATYPCARGVSDVVVGARVEGMLAVVAKRSKIYDYLLEHDQNVIKADVDNMVQSFASSVSSLDDNDATAAQVGALAAADKMSCTRIAETATGETGVLSMSTAFMRQNFSRFGEFLLVDCTHKTNRYAVCFLRY
;
A
#
# COMPACT_ATOMS: atom_id res chain seq x y z
N MET A 1 24.24 -2.73 -0.80
CA MET A 1 25.22 -2.01 -1.64
C MET A 1 25.01 -2.49 -3.07
N GLY A 2 24.84 -1.59 -4.03
CA GLY A 2 24.66 -1.97 -5.44
C GLY A 2 25.98 -2.36 -6.11
N ARG A 3 25.89 -3.14 -7.20
CA ARG A 3 27.00 -3.57 -8.06
C ARG A 3 27.85 -2.40 -8.50
N ALA A 4 27.22 -1.37 -9.07
CA ALA A 4 27.91 -0.20 -9.62
C ALA A 4 28.77 0.49 -8.55
N GLU A 5 28.20 0.67 -7.36
CA GLU A 5 28.91 1.28 -6.24
C GLU A 5 30.12 0.44 -5.78
N ARG A 6 29.96 -0.88 -5.70
CA ARG A 6 31.05 -1.80 -5.35
C ARG A 6 32.16 -1.75 -6.40
N ASN A 7 31.83 -1.89 -7.68
CA ASN A 7 32.80 -1.89 -8.76
C ASN A 7 33.54 -0.54 -8.86
N ARG A 8 32.83 0.58 -8.67
CA ARG A 8 33.43 1.93 -8.56
C ARG A 8 34.46 2.01 -7.44
N ARG A 9 34.17 1.45 -6.26
CA ARG A 9 35.13 1.39 -5.14
C ARG A 9 36.31 0.47 -5.44
N LEU A 10 36.08 -0.69 -6.07
CA LEU A 10 37.13 -1.64 -6.39
C LEU A 10 38.15 -1.06 -7.38
N LYS A 11 37.68 -0.33 -8.41
CA LYS A 11 38.53 0.36 -9.40
C LYS A 11 39.51 1.37 -8.77
N LYS A 12 39.24 1.89 -7.57
CA LYS A 12 40.16 2.77 -6.82
C LYS A 12 41.28 2.02 -6.09
N THR A 13 41.27 0.69 -6.10
CA THR A 13 42.28 -0.16 -5.42
C THR A 13 43.14 -0.89 -6.44
N LYS A 14 44.33 -1.37 -6.03
CA LYS A 14 45.19 -2.22 -6.87
C LYS A 14 44.47 -3.48 -7.42
N LYS A 15 43.43 -3.97 -6.72
CA LYS A 15 42.60 -5.10 -7.15
C LYS A 15 41.63 -4.75 -8.28
N GLY A 16 41.36 -3.47 -8.51
CA GLY A 16 40.46 -2.98 -9.56
C GLY A 16 41.04 -3.01 -10.97
N VAL A 17 42.34 -3.31 -11.09
CA VAL A 17 43.03 -3.50 -12.39
C VAL A 17 42.63 -4.83 -13.02
N ASN A 18 42.27 -5.83 -12.22
CA ASN A 18 41.81 -7.11 -12.72
C ASN A 18 40.28 -7.08 -12.94
N GLU A 19 39.87 -7.03 -14.20
CA GLU A 19 38.46 -6.98 -14.59
C GLU A 19 37.67 -8.23 -14.16
N ALA A 20 38.31 -9.39 -14.02
CA ALA A 20 37.66 -10.62 -13.55
C ALA A 20 37.17 -10.51 -12.09
N LEU A 21 37.71 -9.55 -11.31
CA LEU A 21 37.26 -9.28 -9.94
C LEU A 21 36.05 -8.35 -9.88
N LEU A 22 35.68 -7.70 -10.99
CA LEU A 22 34.48 -6.87 -11.09
C LEU A 22 33.23 -7.75 -11.15
N ILE A 23 32.18 -7.33 -10.45
CA ILE A 23 30.91 -8.08 -10.47
C ILE A 23 30.27 -7.92 -11.87
N PRO A 24 29.92 -9.04 -12.53
CA PRO A 24 29.25 -9.06 -13.83
C PRO A 24 27.90 -8.33 -13.85
N GLU A 25 27.40 -8.05 -15.05
CA GLU A 25 26.03 -7.57 -15.25
C GLU A 25 24.99 -8.62 -14.82
N GLY A 26 23.84 -8.17 -14.35
CA GLY A 26 22.78 -9.04 -13.82
C GLY A 26 22.94 -9.45 -12.34
N LEU A 27 24.12 -9.31 -11.73
CA LEU A 27 24.35 -9.69 -10.33
C LEU A 27 24.12 -8.54 -9.34
N ASP A 28 22.97 -7.86 -9.46
CA ASP A 28 22.55 -6.79 -8.54
C ASP A 28 21.38 -7.26 -7.65
N PRO A 29 21.37 -6.91 -6.35
CA PRO A 29 22.44 -6.24 -5.62
C PRO A 29 23.63 -7.14 -5.32
N TYR A 30 24.82 -6.53 -5.22
CA TYR A 30 26.06 -7.21 -4.80
C TYR A 30 25.91 -7.95 -3.46
N GLN A 31 25.17 -7.33 -2.53
CA GLN A 31 25.02 -7.81 -1.17
C GLN A 31 23.64 -7.43 -0.60
N ARG A 32 22.98 -8.41 0.03
CA ARG A 32 21.77 -8.22 0.84
C ARG A 32 22.04 -8.62 2.29
N THR A 33 21.46 -7.86 3.22
CA THR A 33 21.44 -8.21 4.63
C THR A 33 20.06 -8.74 4.97
N TYR A 34 20.02 -9.89 5.62
CA TYR A 34 18.81 -10.50 6.16
C TYR A 34 18.82 -10.35 7.67
N ILE A 35 17.68 -9.96 8.23
CA ILE A 35 17.45 -9.81 9.66
C ILE A 35 16.12 -10.47 10.00
N CYS A 36 15.93 -10.79 11.28
CA CYS A 36 14.61 -11.18 11.77
C CYS A 36 13.61 -10.02 11.62
N THR A 37 12.32 -10.33 11.46
CA THR A 37 11.22 -9.35 11.54
C THR A 37 11.15 -8.62 12.88
N HIS A 38 11.74 -9.21 13.92
CA HIS A 38 11.94 -8.67 15.26
C HIS A 38 13.32 -8.00 15.45
N GLY A 39 14.21 -8.09 14.45
CA GLY A 39 15.56 -7.50 14.48
C GLY A 39 15.62 -6.03 14.09
N TRP A 40 14.47 -5.39 13.85
CA TRP A 40 14.43 -3.97 13.56
C TRP A 40 14.75 -3.18 14.84
N PRO A 41 15.68 -2.22 14.77
CA PRO A 41 15.90 -1.32 15.89
C PRO A 41 14.62 -0.53 16.17
N GLN A 42 14.43 -0.09 17.42
CA GLN A 42 13.25 0.70 17.79
C GLN A 42 13.03 1.85 16.81
N ARG A 43 11.92 1.77 16.05
CA ARG A 43 11.53 2.86 15.15
C ARG A 43 11.21 4.08 16.00
N LYS A 44 11.88 5.21 15.71
CA LYS A 44 11.53 6.50 16.29
C LYS A 44 10.04 6.77 16.02
N SER A 45 9.31 7.18 17.06
CA SER A 45 7.90 7.55 16.90
C SER A 45 7.79 8.68 15.88
N ARG A 46 6.89 8.53 14.90
CA ARG A 46 6.52 9.60 13.97
C ARG A 46 5.25 10.35 14.39
N GLY A 47 4.62 9.95 15.50
CA GLY A 47 3.35 10.50 15.99
C GLY A 47 3.49 11.25 17.32
N SER A 48 2.62 12.23 17.54
CA SER A 48 2.51 13.08 18.73
C SER A 48 1.86 12.39 19.95
N GLY A 49 1.71 11.06 19.93
CA GLY A 49 1.25 10.29 21.10
C GLY A 49 -0.27 10.23 21.35
N LYS A 50 -1.11 10.80 20.48
CA LYS A 50 -2.59 10.82 20.67
C LYS A 50 -3.30 9.46 20.54
N ARG A 51 -2.67 8.44 19.95
CA ARG A 51 -3.25 7.09 19.83
C ARG A 51 -2.40 6.09 20.62
N PRO A 52 -3.02 5.20 21.42
CA PRO A 52 -2.28 4.18 22.17
C PRO A 52 -1.46 3.33 21.20
N ARG A 53 -0.19 3.16 21.56
CA ARG A 53 0.78 2.44 20.75
C ARG A 53 0.38 0.97 20.76
N GLN A 54 0.08 0.41 19.58
CA GLN A 54 0.08 -1.04 19.46
C GLN A 54 1.47 -1.52 19.88
N TYR A 55 1.55 -2.41 20.86
CA TYR A 55 2.80 -2.94 21.40
C TYR A 55 3.44 -3.80 20.30
N ILE A 56 4.19 -3.17 19.41
CA ILE A 56 4.83 -3.86 18.30
C ILE A 56 6.05 -4.57 18.88
N ARG A 57 5.92 -5.90 18.95
CA ARG A 57 6.92 -6.97 18.72
C ARG A 57 8.25 -6.80 19.45
N GLU A 58 8.70 -7.81 20.19
CA GLU A 58 10.05 -7.88 20.77
C GLU A 58 11.08 -7.29 19.80
N MET A 59 11.64 -6.15 20.17
CA MET A 59 12.57 -5.40 19.33
C MET A 59 14.00 -5.81 19.71
N ASP A 60 14.91 -5.76 18.74
CA ASP A 60 16.34 -6.08 18.90
C ASP A 60 16.68 -7.58 18.89
N CYS A 61 15.98 -8.38 18.08
CA CYS A 61 16.41 -9.74 17.78
C CYS A 61 17.81 -9.73 17.14
N PRO A 62 18.80 -10.47 17.67
CA PRO A 62 20.16 -10.41 17.18
C PRO A 62 20.39 -11.23 15.89
N PHE A 63 19.37 -11.95 15.42
CA PHE A 63 19.46 -12.78 14.22
C PHE A 63 19.72 -11.90 12.99
N ARG A 64 20.86 -12.14 12.33
CA ARG A 64 21.28 -11.41 11.14
C ARG A 64 22.30 -12.20 10.35
N PHE A 65 22.23 -12.11 9.03
CA PHE A 65 23.32 -12.56 8.17
C PHE A 65 23.38 -11.71 6.90
N VAL A 66 24.50 -11.82 6.20
CA VAL A 66 24.75 -11.13 4.95
C VAL A 66 24.93 -12.16 3.85
N VAL A 67 24.19 -12.01 2.76
CA VAL A 67 24.43 -12.75 1.52
C VAL A 67 25.16 -11.83 0.54
N GLN A 68 26.30 -12.29 0.03
CA GLN A 68 27.19 -11.51 -0.82
C GLN A 68 27.69 -12.36 -1.99
N TRP A 69 27.78 -11.78 -3.18
CA TRP A 69 28.45 -12.39 -4.33
C TRP A 69 29.96 -12.48 -4.08
N GLN A 70 30.51 -13.69 -4.25
CA GLN A 70 31.92 -13.98 -4.03
C GLN A 70 32.47 -14.73 -5.23
N LEU A 71 33.66 -14.34 -5.69
CA LEU A 71 34.37 -15.07 -6.73
C LEU A 71 35.12 -16.24 -6.08
N HIS A 72 34.74 -17.47 -6.43
CA HIS A 72 35.36 -18.70 -5.95
C HIS A 72 35.77 -19.56 -7.14
N LYS A 73 37.08 -19.83 -7.27
CA LYS A 73 37.66 -20.63 -8.38
C LYS A 73 37.22 -20.17 -9.78
N GLY A 74 37.10 -18.84 -9.98
CA GLY A 74 36.69 -18.26 -11.27
C GLY A 74 35.18 -18.13 -11.47
N GLU A 75 34.35 -18.66 -10.57
CA GLU A 75 32.90 -18.58 -10.64
C GLU A 75 32.32 -17.67 -9.57
N TRP A 76 31.29 -16.88 -9.93
CA TRP A 76 30.55 -16.06 -8.97
C TRP A 76 29.51 -16.91 -8.23
N LYS A 77 29.62 -17.00 -6.90
CA LYS A 77 28.70 -17.75 -6.04
C LYS A 77 28.20 -16.87 -4.90
N LEU A 78 26.98 -17.15 -4.44
CA LEU A 78 26.44 -16.51 -3.24
C LEU A 78 27.07 -17.15 -2.01
N GLY A 79 27.68 -16.34 -1.16
CA GLY A 79 28.22 -16.78 0.12
C GLY A 79 27.59 -16.02 1.28
N VAL A 80 27.31 -16.75 2.35
CA VAL A 80 26.82 -16.20 3.61
C VAL A 80 28.00 -15.71 4.46
N LYS A 81 27.90 -14.50 5.00
CA LYS A 81 28.91 -13.86 5.87
C LYS A 81 28.24 -13.17 7.04
N LEU A 82 29.04 -12.88 8.08
CA LEU A 82 28.64 -12.09 9.25
C LEU A 82 27.33 -12.63 9.88
N GLY A 83 27.21 -13.95 9.96
CA GLY A 83 26.02 -14.64 10.44
C GLY A 83 25.98 -14.70 11.97
N ARG A 84 24.88 -14.24 12.55
CA ARG A 84 24.43 -14.53 13.91
C ARG A 84 23.08 -15.22 13.80
N PHE A 85 23.04 -16.51 14.11
CA PHE A 85 21.88 -17.38 13.91
C PHE A 85 21.15 -17.70 15.21
N SER A 86 21.20 -16.79 16.18
CA SER A 86 20.46 -16.93 17.44
C SER A 86 19.29 -15.96 17.48
N HIS A 87 18.15 -16.47 17.96
CA HIS A 87 16.97 -15.68 18.27
C HIS A 87 16.87 -15.49 19.79
N ASN A 88 16.30 -14.37 20.21
CA ASN A 88 15.96 -14.07 21.60
C ASN A 88 14.45 -14.20 21.86
N HIS A 89 13.71 -14.76 20.90
CA HIS A 89 12.28 -14.99 20.95
C HIS A 89 11.97 -16.37 20.34
N SER A 90 10.76 -16.87 20.58
CA SER A 90 10.32 -18.11 19.94
C SER A 90 10.15 -17.89 18.43
N VAL A 91 10.60 -18.88 17.66
CA VAL A 91 10.38 -18.96 16.21
C VAL A 91 9.63 -20.25 15.96
N SER A 92 8.37 -20.15 15.56
CA SER A 92 7.54 -21.30 15.22
C SER A 92 6.88 -21.11 13.87
N SER A 93 6.57 -22.23 13.21
CA SER A 93 5.80 -22.24 11.96
C SER A 93 4.45 -21.55 12.13
N ASP A 94 3.78 -21.79 13.27
CA ASP A 94 2.48 -21.20 13.59
C ASP A 94 2.57 -19.67 13.69
N THR A 95 3.65 -19.16 14.31
CA THR A 95 3.88 -17.71 14.39
C THR A 95 4.09 -17.13 12.99
N TYR A 96 4.84 -17.80 12.14
CA TYR A 96 5.06 -17.39 10.76
C TYR A 96 3.76 -17.40 9.94
N ALA A 97 2.89 -18.38 10.13
CA ALA A 97 1.60 -18.48 9.43
C ALA A 97 0.70 -17.26 9.68
N THR A 98 0.83 -16.56 10.81
CA THR A 98 0.08 -15.32 11.08
C THR A 98 0.54 -14.12 10.23
N TYR A 99 1.71 -14.19 9.59
CA TYR A 99 2.30 -13.05 8.91
C TYR A 99 1.59 -12.78 7.58
N PRO A 100 1.40 -11.51 7.16
CA PRO A 100 0.77 -11.19 5.88
C PRO A 100 1.38 -11.87 4.66
N CYS A 101 2.69 -12.14 4.66
CA CYS A 101 3.36 -12.82 3.54
C CYS A 101 3.14 -14.34 3.50
N ALA A 102 2.71 -14.95 4.60
CA ALA A 102 2.42 -16.37 4.70
C ALA A 102 0.91 -16.67 4.60
N ARG A 103 0.07 -15.62 4.59
CA ARG A 103 -1.38 -15.69 4.44
C ARG A 103 -1.77 -15.53 2.98
N GLY A 104 -2.87 -16.16 2.59
CA GLY A 104 -3.41 -16.12 1.25
C GLY A 104 -4.09 -17.43 0.85
N VAL A 105 -4.49 -17.48 -0.41
CA VAL A 105 -5.07 -18.67 -1.04
C VAL A 105 -3.95 -19.40 -1.78
N SER A 106 -3.62 -20.61 -1.34
CA SER A 106 -2.59 -21.46 -1.93
C SER A 106 -3.13 -22.36 -3.03
N ASP A 107 -4.38 -22.82 -2.92
CA ASP A 107 -5.01 -23.70 -3.89
C ASP A 107 -5.62 -22.90 -5.05
N VAL A 108 -5.16 -23.20 -6.27
CA VAL A 108 -5.59 -22.56 -7.51
C VAL A 108 -7.08 -22.79 -7.78
N VAL A 109 -7.61 -23.97 -7.48
CA VAL A 109 -9.03 -24.31 -7.69
C VAL A 109 -9.92 -23.52 -6.72
N VAL A 110 -9.49 -23.43 -5.46
CA VAL A 110 -10.16 -22.63 -4.44
C VAL A 110 -10.14 -21.15 -4.82
N GLY A 111 -9.00 -20.66 -5.32
CA GLY A 111 -8.85 -19.29 -5.82
C GLY A 111 -9.81 -18.96 -6.96
N ALA A 112 -9.90 -19.83 -7.98
CA ALA A 112 -10.82 -19.67 -9.09
C ALA A 112 -12.30 -19.66 -8.63
N ARG A 113 -12.64 -20.50 -7.65
CA ARG A 113 -14.00 -20.49 -7.07
C ARG A 113 -14.30 -19.19 -6.34
N VAL A 114 -13.35 -18.65 -5.56
CA VAL A 114 -13.49 -17.36 -4.88
C VAL A 114 -13.66 -16.22 -5.87
N GLU A 115 -12.93 -16.22 -6.98
CA GLU A 115 -13.11 -15.25 -8.06
C GLU A 115 -14.55 -15.28 -8.61
N GLY A 116 -15.10 -16.48 -8.84
CA GLY A 116 -16.51 -16.64 -9.21
C GLY A 116 -17.48 -16.13 -8.14
N MET A 117 -17.18 -16.32 -6.85
CA MET A 117 -17.97 -15.77 -5.74
C MET A 117 -17.91 -14.24 -5.69
N LEU A 118 -16.76 -13.64 -6.02
CA LEU A 118 -16.58 -12.19 -6.10
C LEU A 118 -17.38 -11.61 -7.26
N ALA A 119 -17.39 -12.28 -8.42
CA ALA A 119 -18.13 -11.85 -9.61
C ALA A 119 -19.65 -11.77 -9.36
N VAL A 120 -20.21 -12.65 -8.53
CA VAL A 120 -21.63 -12.62 -8.14
C VAL A 120 -21.91 -11.78 -6.88
N VAL A 121 -20.92 -11.01 -6.42
CA VAL A 121 -21.00 -10.15 -5.21
C VAL A 121 -21.46 -10.96 -3.99
N ALA A 122 -20.89 -12.15 -3.81
CA ALA A 122 -21.20 -12.98 -2.66
C ALA A 122 -20.86 -12.27 -1.35
N LYS A 123 -21.61 -12.60 -0.29
CA LYS A 123 -21.35 -12.05 1.04
C LYS A 123 -19.94 -12.41 1.50
N ARG A 124 -19.22 -11.42 2.03
CA ARG A 124 -17.84 -11.59 2.55
C ARG A 124 -17.72 -12.72 3.57
N SER A 125 -18.74 -12.90 4.42
CA SER A 125 -18.79 -14.02 5.36
C SER A 125 -18.78 -15.37 4.66
N LYS A 126 -19.53 -15.54 3.56
CA LYS A 126 -19.58 -16.79 2.79
C LYS A 126 -18.26 -17.10 2.09
N ILE A 127 -17.57 -16.07 1.61
CA ILE A 127 -16.23 -16.22 1.03
C ILE A 127 -15.23 -16.66 2.11
N TYR A 128 -15.30 -16.06 3.30
CA TYR A 128 -14.47 -16.43 4.43
C TYR A 128 -14.73 -17.86 4.92
N ASP A 129 -15.99 -18.24 5.10
CA ASP A 129 -16.38 -19.59 5.52
C ASP A 129 -15.89 -20.63 4.50
N TYR A 130 -16.06 -20.38 3.19
CA TYR A 130 -15.56 -21.24 2.13
C TYR A 130 -14.03 -21.40 2.19
N LEU A 131 -13.29 -20.32 2.40
CA LEU A 131 -11.82 -20.38 2.51
C LEU A 131 -11.36 -21.18 3.73
N LEU A 132 -12.07 -21.08 4.86
CA LEU A 132 -11.78 -21.88 6.05
C LEU A 132 -12.10 -23.37 5.84
N GLU A 133 -13.20 -23.69 5.17
CA GLU A 133 -13.58 -25.07 4.84
C GLU A 133 -12.57 -25.76 3.91
N HIS A 134 -11.73 -25.00 3.22
CA HIS A 134 -10.70 -25.49 2.30
C HIS A 134 -9.28 -25.27 2.84
N ASP A 135 -9.12 -25.15 4.15
CA ASP A 135 -7.83 -25.05 4.86
C ASP A 135 -6.93 -23.91 4.35
N GLN A 136 -7.52 -22.80 3.86
CA GLN A 136 -6.75 -21.65 3.39
C GLN A 136 -6.37 -20.74 4.56
N ASN A 137 -5.10 -20.31 4.59
CA ASN A 137 -4.58 -19.47 5.66
C ASN A 137 -4.96 -17.99 5.44
N VAL A 138 -6.18 -17.62 5.84
CA VAL A 138 -6.73 -16.27 5.64
C VAL A 138 -7.39 -15.73 6.91
N ILE A 139 -7.47 -14.41 7.02
CA ILE A 139 -8.33 -13.72 8.00
C ILE A 139 -9.37 -12.86 7.27
N LYS A 140 -10.38 -12.38 8.00
CA LYS A 140 -11.45 -11.54 7.43
C LYS A 140 -10.94 -10.32 6.64
N ALA A 141 -9.89 -9.68 7.13
CA ALA A 141 -9.26 -8.55 6.45
C ALA A 141 -8.68 -8.92 5.06
N ASP A 142 -8.26 -10.17 4.86
CA ASP A 142 -7.78 -10.61 3.55
C ASP A 142 -8.94 -10.71 2.55
N VAL A 143 -10.12 -11.17 3.01
CA VAL A 143 -11.34 -11.18 2.20
C VAL A 143 -11.79 -9.77 1.84
N ASP A 144 -11.71 -8.83 2.79
CA ASP A 144 -11.97 -7.42 2.50
C ASP A 144 -11.01 -6.88 1.43
N ASN A 145 -9.73 -7.21 1.52
CA ASN A 145 -8.72 -6.83 0.53
C ASN A 145 -8.98 -7.48 -0.85
N MET A 146 -9.39 -8.76 -0.89
CA MET A 146 -9.74 -9.46 -2.13
C MET A 146 -10.95 -8.80 -2.82
N VAL A 147 -12.00 -8.48 -2.06
CA VAL A 147 -13.18 -7.79 -2.58
C VAL A 147 -12.82 -6.41 -3.11
N GLN A 148 -12.01 -5.66 -2.36
CA GLN A 148 -11.55 -4.34 -2.78
C GLN A 148 -10.72 -4.42 -4.07
N SER A 149 -9.78 -5.36 -4.13
CA SER A 149 -8.94 -5.58 -5.30
C SER A 149 -9.76 -5.97 -6.53
N PHE A 150 -10.76 -6.84 -6.35
CA PHE A 150 -11.65 -7.25 -7.43
C PHE A 150 -12.49 -6.08 -7.95
N ALA A 151 -13.08 -5.29 -7.05
CA ALA A 151 -13.83 -4.10 -7.41
C ALA A 151 -12.98 -3.12 -8.23
N SER A 152 -11.74 -2.86 -7.79
CA SER A 152 -10.79 -2.01 -8.52
C SER A 152 -10.34 -2.60 -9.86
N SER A 153 -10.36 -3.92 -10.03
CA SER A 153 -10.03 -4.57 -11.31
C SER A 153 -11.18 -4.57 -12.31
N VAL A 154 -12.42 -4.58 -11.82
CA VAL A 154 -13.64 -4.59 -12.65
C VAL A 154 -14.13 -3.18 -12.98
N SER A 155 -13.80 -2.17 -12.16
CA SER A 155 -14.04 -0.78 -12.50
C SER A 155 -13.12 -0.35 -13.65
N SER A 156 -13.56 -0.56 -14.88
CA SER A 156 -13.00 0.09 -16.07
C SER A 156 -13.50 1.52 -16.25
N LEU A 157 -14.41 1.97 -15.38
CA LEU A 157 -14.86 3.35 -15.32
C LEU A 157 -13.84 4.10 -14.49
N ASP A 158 -13.18 5.07 -15.11
CA ASP A 158 -12.44 6.09 -14.38
C ASP A 158 -13.39 6.67 -13.32
N ASP A 159 -12.96 6.78 -12.07
CA ASP A 159 -13.76 7.42 -11.03
C ASP A 159 -14.20 8.84 -11.48
N ASN A 160 -13.44 9.44 -12.40
CA ASN A 160 -13.79 10.69 -13.08
C ASN A 160 -15.05 10.59 -13.95
N ASP A 161 -15.27 9.49 -14.67
CA ASP A 161 -16.46 9.31 -15.53
C ASP A 161 -17.73 9.16 -14.69
N ALA A 162 -17.64 8.39 -13.59
CA ALA A 162 -18.74 8.26 -12.64
C ALA A 162 -19.04 9.61 -11.95
N THR A 163 -17.99 10.36 -11.60
CA THR A 163 -18.12 11.71 -11.00
C THR A 163 -18.73 12.69 -11.99
N ALA A 164 -18.27 12.70 -13.25
CA ALA A 164 -18.81 13.54 -14.31
C ALA A 164 -20.30 13.26 -14.58
N ALA A 165 -20.71 11.99 -14.58
CA ALA A 165 -22.11 11.60 -14.72
C ALA A 165 -22.98 12.13 -13.55
N GLN A 166 -22.49 12.05 -12.31
CA GLN A 166 -23.20 12.60 -11.15
C GLN A 166 -23.29 14.13 -11.18
N VAL A 167 -22.20 14.81 -11.59
CA VAL A 167 -22.19 16.26 -11.78
C VAL A 167 -23.19 16.69 -12.87
N GLY A 168 -23.24 15.96 -13.97
CA GLY A 168 -24.23 16.17 -15.03
C GLY A 168 -25.67 15.99 -14.53
N ALA A 169 -25.93 14.95 -13.72
CA ALA A 169 -27.24 14.73 -13.11
C ALA A 169 -27.65 15.86 -12.13
N LEU A 170 -26.71 16.38 -11.34
CA LEU A 170 -26.94 17.52 -10.44
C LEU A 170 -27.23 18.83 -11.18
N ALA A 171 -26.56 19.04 -12.32
CA ALA A 171 -26.84 20.17 -13.19
C ALA A 171 -28.21 20.04 -13.88
N ALA A 172 -28.60 18.83 -14.25
CA ALA A 172 -29.87 18.54 -14.93
C ALA A 172 -31.09 18.49 -13.99
N ALA A 173 -30.88 18.28 -12.68
CA ALA A 173 -31.96 18.12 -11.70
C ALA A 173 -32.85 19.37 -11.55
N ASP A 174 -32.32 20.57 -11.79
CA ASP A 174 -33.07 21.82 -11.78
C ASP A 174 -32.47 22.79 -12.79
N LYS A 175 -33.31 23.48 -13.56
CA LYS A 175 -32.91 24.52 -14.52
C LYS A 175 -32.22 25.72 -13.85
N MET A 176 -32.45 25.93 -12.55
CA MET A 176 -31.74 26.91 -11.75
C MET A 176 -30.47 26.37 -11.06
N SER A 177 -30.17 25.08 -11.17
CA SER A 177 -28.93 24.51 -10.63
C SER A 177 -27.72 25.11 -11.37
N CYS A 178 -26.72 25.56 -10.61
CA CYS A 178 -25.47 26.06 -11.17
C CYS A 178 -24.33 25.17 -10.69
N THR A 179 -23.68 24.47 -11.60
CA THR A 179 -22.51 23.64 -11.30
C THR A 179 -21.32 24.13 -12.11
N ARG A 180 -20.16 24.28 -11.46
CA ARG A 180 -18.91 24.70 -12.10
C ARG A 180 -17.80 23.74 -11.72
N ILE A 181 -17.04 23.33 -12.73
CA ILE A 181 -15.87 22.47 -12.60
C ILE A 181 -14.65 23.35 -12.89
N ALA A 182 -13.60 23.21 -12.09
CA ALA A 182 -12.32 23.86 -12.30
C ALA A 182 -11.18 22.88 -12.02
N GLU A 183 -10.14 22.92 -12.83
CA GLU A 183 -8.95 22.09 -12.68
C GLU A 183 -7.74 22.97 -12.34
N THR A 184 -6.89 22.49 -11.44
CA THR A 184 -5.62 23.14 -11.10
C THR A 184 -4.52 22.70 -12.08
N ALA A 185 -3.45 23.49 -12.19
CA ALA A 185 -2.30 23.15 -13.03
C ALA A 185 -1.58 21.84 -12.61
N THR A 186 -1.84 21.34 -11.40
CA THR A 186 -1.32 20.07 -10.88
C THR A 186 -2.26 18.88 -11.15
N GLY A 187 -3.38 19.09 -11.84
CA GLY A 187 -4.34 18.06 -12.19
C GLY A 187 -5.38 17.76 -11.10
N GLU A 188 -5.59 18.66 -10.14
CA GLU A 188 -6.66 18.49 -9.15
C GLU A 188 -7.95 19.10 -9.67
N THR A 189 -9.05 18.35 -9.61
CA THR A 189 -10.37 18.79 -10.09
C THR A 189 -11.25 19.19 -8.91
N GLY A 190 -11.78 20.40 -8.94
CA GLY A 190 -12.76 20.92 -7.97
C GLY A 190 -14.13 21.13 -8.61
N VAL A 191 -15.19 20.78 -7.89
CA VAL A 191 -16.58 20.98 -8.33
C VAL A 191 -17.34 21.83 -7.31
N LEU A 192 -17.95 22.92 -7.76
CA LEU A 192 -18.86 23.75 -6.97
C LEU A 192 -20.28 23.63 -7.54
N SER A 193 -21.25 23.20 -6.75
CA SER A 193 -22.65 23.08 -7.16
C SER A 193 -23.61 23.82 -6.23
N MET A 194 -24.53 24.59 -6.79
CA MET A 194 -25.53 25.38 -6.07
C MET A 194 -26.92 25.19 -6.68
N SER A 195 -27.76 24.42 -6.00
CA SER A 195 -29.08 24.05 -6.52
C SER A 195 -30.14 25.14 -6.28
N THR A 196 -30.07 25.88 -5.16
CA THR A 196 -31.13 26.84 -4.76
C THR A 196 -30.71 28.30 -4.89
N ALA A 197 -31.69 29.19 -5.07
CA ALA A 197 -31.47 30.64 -5.11
C ALA A 197 -30.83 31.17 -3.81
N PHE A 198 -31.20 30.60 -2.66
CA PHE A 198 -30.63 30.94 -1.36
C PHE A 198 -29.14 30.60 -1.27
N MET A 199 -28.71 29.45 -1.78
CA MET A 199 -27.28 29.07 -1.82
C MET A 199 -26.48 30.05 -2.68
N ARG A 200 -27.01 30.43 -3.84
CA ARG A 200 -26.36 31.40 -4.74
C ARG A 200 -26.25 32.79 -4.10
N GLN A 201 -27.31 33.25 -3.46
CA GLN A 201 -27.33 34.55 -2.80
C GLN A 201 -26.36 34.61 -1.61
N ASN A 202 -26.27 33.53 -0.82
CA ASN A 202 -25.29 33.44 0.27
C ASN A 202 -23.86 33.35 -0.24
N PHE A 203 -23.59 32.54 -1.26
CA PHE A 203 -22.26 32.44 -1.86
C PHE A 203 -21.80 33.78 -2.45
N SER A 204 -22.70 34.53 -3.09
CA SER A 204 -22.38 35.87 -3.60
C SER A 204 -22.07 36.89 -2.51
N ARG A 205 -22.53 36.68 -1.26
CA ARG A 205 -22.35 37.62 -0.15
C ARG A 205 -21.23 37.23 0.81
N PHE A 206 -20.95 35.93 0.93
CA PHE A 206 -20.06 35.36 1.95
C PHE A 206 -19.17 34.25 1.38
N GLY A 207 -18.84 34.30 0.08
CA GLY A 207 -18.05 33.26 -0.59
C GLY A 207 -16.70 33.01 0.08
N GLU A 208 -16.08 34.05 0.62
CA GLU A 208 -14.82 34.00 1.36
C GLU A 208 -14.90 33.23 2.69
N PHE A 209 -16.07 33.21 3.35
CA PHE A 209 -16.27 32.45 4.60
C PHE A 209 -16.72 31.01 4.31
N LEU A 210 -17.53 30.83 3.27
CA LEU A 210 -18.07 29.52 2.88
C LEU A 210 -17.02 28.59 2.28
N LEU A 211 -15.95 29.13 1.68
CA LEU A 211 -14.85 28.33 1.13
C LEU A 211 -13.80 27.90 2.18
N VAL A 212 -13.88 28.43 3.42
CA VAL A 212 -12.89 28.17 4.47
C VAL A 212 -13.24 26.95 5.35
N ASP A 213 -14.53 26.57 5.43
CA ASP A 213 -15.00 25.52 6.34
C ASP A 213 -15.16 24.13 5.68
N CYS A 214 -14.09 23.62 5.06
CA CYS A 214 -14.10 22.35 4.33
C CYS A 214 -13.50 21.15 5.11
N THR A 215 -13.29 21.21 6.43
CA THR A 215 -12.50 20.16 7.11
C THR A 215 -12.99 19.62 8.46
N HIS A 216 -14.24 19.78 8.90
CA HIS A 216 -14.67 19.04 10.10
C HIS A 216 -16.15 18.64 10.17
N LYS A 217 -16.37 17.42 10.67
CA LYS A 217 -17.68 16.78 10.86
C LYS A 217 -18.67 17.72 11.57
N THR A 218 -19.94 17.66 11.15
CA THR A 218 -21.15 18.31 11.67
C THR A 218 -21.34 19.81 11.36
N ASN A 219 -21.70 20.13 10.10
CA ASN A 219 -22.28 21.43 9.77
C ASN A 219 -23.78 21.44 10.14
N ARG A 220 -24.16 22.27 11.12
CA ARG A 220 -25.53 22.45 11.62
C ARG A 220 -26.45 23.15 10.60
N TYR A 221 -25.88 23.75 9.55
CA TYR A 221 -26.60 24.58 8.57
C TYR A 221 -26.92 23.87 7.26
N ALA A 222 -26.69 22.55 7.15
CA ALA A 222 -27.08 21.75 5.98
C ALA A 222 -26.59 22.31 4.62
N VAL A 223 -25.40 22.91 4.58
CA VAL A 223 -24.73 23.29 3.32
C VAL A 223 -23.54 22.35 3.11
N CYS A 224 -23.66 21.44 2.13
CA CYS A 224 -22.59 20.62 1.53
C CYS A 224 -22.02 21.37 0.30
N PHE A 225 -20.77 21.19 -0.17
CA PHE A 225 -19.98 19.99 -0.53
C PHE A 225 -18.46 20.33 -0.43
N LEU A 226 -17.53 19.43 -0.10
CA LEU A 226 -17.02 18.32 -0.92
C LEU A 226 -16.50 17.15 -0.05
N ARG A 227 -16.73 15.92 -0.50
CA ARG A 227 -15.86 14.78 -0.20
C ARG A 227 -15.23 14.32 -1.52
N TYR A 228 -13.95 13.99 -1.41
CA TYR A 228 -13.05 13.46 -2.44
C TYR A 228 -13.71 12.57 -3.48
#